data_AF-A0A1J5C157-F1
#
_entry.id   AF-A0A1J5C157-F1
#
_cell.length_a   1.000
_cell.length_b   1.000
_cell.length_c   1.000
_cell.angle_alpha   90.00
_cell.angle_beta   90.00
_cell.angle_gamma   90.00
#
_symmetry.space_group_name_H-M   'P 1'
#
loop_
_entity.id
_entity.type
_entity.pdbx_description
1 polymer ?
#
loop_
_entity_poly.entity_id
_entity_poly.type
_entity_poly.pdbx_seq_one_letter_code
_entity_poly.pdbx_strand_id
1 'polypeptide(L)' 'MRETSVSLIERELEEYENIFSLLTMGIFAGIPSPPTGIVIRILPYMQREVSVMMKKTKDLSDAFGDTAGMFDIT' A
#
# COMPACT_ATOMS: atom_id res chain seq x y z
N MET A 1 22.19 -17.67 -12.59
CA MET A 1 21.43 -16.99 -13.67
C MET A 1 19.92 -17.03 -13.43
N ARG A 2 19.29 -18.20 -13.24
CA ARG A 2 17.84 -18.28 -12.96
C ARG A 2 17.37 -17.55 -11.70
N GLU A 3 18.02 -17.76 -10.55
CA GLU A 3 17.66 -17.06 -9.31
C GLU A 3 17.78 -15.54 -9.43
N THR A 4 18.79 -15.05 -10.13
CA THR A 4 19.01 -13.61 -10.36
C THR A 4 17.91 -13.01 -11.23
N SER A 5 17.40 -13.74 -12.21
CA SER A 5 16.28 -13.28 -13.05
C SER A 5 14.95 -13.29 -12.29
N VAL A 6 14.73 -14.27 -11.42
CA VAL A 6 13.53 -14.32 -10.58
C VAL A 6 13.52 -13.15 -9.58
N SER A 7 14.63 -12.93 -8.87
CA SER A 7 14.70 -11.83 -7.90
C SER A 7 14.59 -10.45 -8.55
N LEU A 8 15.03 -10.29 -9.80
CA LEU A 8 14.85 -9.06 -10.56
C LEU A 8 13.37 -8.77 -10.82
N ILE A 9 12.61 -9.78 -11.25
CA ILE A 9 11.17 -9.65 -11.52
C ILE A 9 10.40 -9.38 -10.21
N GLU A 10 10.78 -10.04 -9.12
CA GLU A 10 10.18 -9.79 -7.80
C GLU A 10 10.39 -8.34 -7.34
N ARG A 11 11.59 -7.78 -7.59
CA ARG A 11 11.85 -6.36 -7.30
C ARG A 11 11.08 -5.40 -8.18
N GLU A 12 10.99 -5.70 -9.48
CA GLU A 12 10.23 -4.90 -10.42
C GLU A 12 8.73 -4.85 -10.02
N LEU A 13 8.19 -6.00 -9.59
CA LEU A 13 6.84 -6.08 -9.05
C LEU A 13 6.66 -5.20 -7.81
N GLU A 14 7.60 -5.26 -6.86
CA GLU A 14 7.57 -4.44 -5.64
C GLU A 14 7.58 -2.93 -5.97
N GLU A 15 8.40 -2.51 -6.95
CA GLU A 15 8.43 -1.12 -7.42
C GLU A 15 7.09 -0.69 -8.05
N TYR A 16 6.48 -1.55 -8.87
CA TYR A 16 5.16 -1.27 -9.44
C TYR A 16 4.07 -1.17 -8.37
N GLU A 17 4.08 -2.04 -7.35
CA GLU A 17 3.14 -1.97 -6.22
C GLU A 17 3.30 -0.67 -5.41
N ASN A 18 4.54 -0.19 -5.24
CA ASN A 18 4.82 1.08 -4.56
C ASN A 18 4.35 2.30 -5.37
N ILE A 19 4.65 2.33 -6.68
CA ILE A 19 4.17 3.40 -7.58
C ILE A 19 2.65 3.41 -7.60
N PHE A 20 2.02 2.25 -7.72
CA PHE A 20 0.57 2.12 -7.72
C PHE A 20 -0.07 2.63 -6.41
N SER A 21 0.55 2.32 -5.27
CA SER A 21 0.13 2.82 -3.96
C SER A 21 0.25 4.36 -3.88
N LEU A 22 1.32 4.93 -4.43
CA LEU A 22 1.49 6.38 -4.56
C LEU A 22 0.44 7.02 -5.47
N LEU A 23 0.13 6.39 -6.61
CA LEU A 23 -0.86 6.93 -7.56
C LEU A 23 -2.27 6.97 -6.94
N THR A 24 -2.55 6.14 -5.97
CA THR A 24 -3.92 5.87 -5.51
C THR A 24 -4.18 6.32 -4.09
N MET A 25 -3.16 6.30 -3.24
CA MET A 25 -3.20 6.82 -1.88
C MET A 25 -2.26 8.01 -1.63
N GLY A 26 -1.42 8.42 -2.60
CA GLY A 26 -0.49 9.55 -2.43
C GLY A 26 -1.18 10.87 -2.09
N ILE A 27 -2.46 11.03 -2.48
CA ILE A 27 -3.28 12.19 -2.10
C ILE A 27 -3.43 12.34 -0.58
N PHE A 28 -3.46 11.23 0.17
CA PHE A 28 -3.52 11.24 1.64
C PHE A 28 -2.16 11.57 2.29
N ALA A 29 -1.07 11.45 1.54
CA ALA A 29 0.28 11.80 1.98
C ALA A 29 0.73 13.21 1.51
N GLY A 30 -0.17 14.01 0.94
CA GLY A 30 0.13 15.35 0.43
C GLY A 30 0.85 15.37 -0.93
N ILE A 31 0.96 14.23 -1.60
CA ILE A 31 1.49 14.13 -2.97
C ILE A 31 0.35 14.48 -3.93
N PRO A 32 0.54 15.42 -4.88
CA PRO A 32 -0.51 15.78 -5.83
C PRO A 32 -0.98 14.53 -6.56
N SER A 33 -2.28 14.27 -6.50
CA SER A 33 -2.81 13.04 -7.09
C SER A 33 -2.52 13.04 -8.59
N PRO A 34 -2.29 11.86 -9.18
CA PRO A 34 -2.35 11.72 -10.63
C PRO A 34 -3.68 12.26 -11.15
N PRO A 35 -3.76 12.65 -12.43
CA PRO A 35 -5.00 13.13 -13.03
C PRO A 35 -6.16 12.18 -12.72
N THR A 36 -7.24 12.70 -12.11
CA THR A 36 -8.37 11.91 -11.58
C THR A 36 -8.96 10.92 -12.59
N GLY A 37 -8.95 11.26 -13.88
CA GLY A 37 -9.43 10.38 -14.95
C GLY A 37 -8.61 9.10 -15.13
N ILE A 38 -7.32 9.12 -14.79
CA ILE A 38 -6.45 7.93 -14.80
C ILE A 38 -6.79 7.04 -13.59
N VAL A 39 -6.93 7.63 -12.41
CA VAL A 39 -7.28 6.92 -11.16
C VAL A 39 -8.60 6.16 -11.29
N ILE A 40 -9.65 6.79 -11.83
CA ILE A 40 -10.97 6.16 -12.01
C ILE A 40 -10.91 4.97 -12.97
N ARG A 41 -10.07 5.03 -14.00
CA ARG A 41 -9.92 3.92 -14.97
C ARG A 41 -9.13 2.75 -14.39
N ILE A 42 -8.20 3.02 -13.47
CA ILE A 42 -7.36 2.00 -12.84
C ILE A 42 -8.10 1.34 -11.66
N LEU A 43 -8.92 2.10 -10.92
CA LEU A 43 -9.67 1.68 -9.72
C LEU A 43 -10.29 0.26 -9.78
N PRO A 44 -11.00 -0.15 -10.85
CA PRO A 44 -11.59 -1.49 -10.94
C PRO A 44 -10.57 -2.63 -10.93
N TYR A 45 -9.35 -2.37 -11.42
CA TYR A 45 -8.26 -3.35 -11.45
C TYR A 45 -7.52 -3.45 -10.12
N MET A 46 -7.86 -2.60 -9.14
CA MET A 46 -7.14 -2.48 -7.88
C MET A 46 -7.75 -3.24 -6.71
N GLN A 47 -8.79 -4.05 -6.95
CA GLN A 47 -9.59 -4.64 -5.89
C GLN A 47 -8.75 -5.44 -4.89
N ARG A 48 -7.76 -6.20 -5.38
CA ARG A 48 -6.87 -7.02 -4.55
C ARG A 48 -5.99 -6.14 -3.67
N GLU A 49 -5.38 -5.12 -4.23
CA GLU A 49 -4.42 -4.26 -3.57
C GLU A 49 -5.10 -3.37 -2.52
N VAL A 50 -6.30 -2.87 -2.82
CA VAL A 50 -7.17 -2.20 -1.83
C VAL A 50 -7.50 -3.15 -0.68
N SER A 51 -7.80 -4.41 -0.96
CA SER A 51 -8.07 -5.41 0.08
C SER A 51 -6.85 -5.71 0.95
N VAL A 52 -5.66 -5.82 0.35
CA VAL A 52 -4.38 -6.00 1.06
C VAL A 52 -4.08 -4.79 1.95
N MET A 53 -4.28 -3.57 1.44
CA MET A 53 -4.08 -2.34 2.21
C MET A 53 -5.00 -2.28 3.42
N MET A 54 -6.30 -2.52 3.23
CA MET A 54 -7.29 -2.52 4.32
C MET A 54 -6.93 -3.54 5.41
N LYS A 55 -6.41 -4.71 5.03
CA LYS A 55 -5.94 -5.72 5.98
C LYS A 55 -4.73 -5.21 6.77
N LYS A 56 -3.70 -4.69 6.10
CA LYS A 56 -2.52 -4.11 6.77
C LYS A 56 -2.89 -2.95 7.70
N THR A 57 -3.82 -2.08 7.31
CA THR A 57 -4.31 -0.98 8.15
C THR A 57 -5.01 -1.51 9.40
N LYS A 58 -5.84 -2.56 9.27
CA LYS A 58 -6.47 -3.20 10.43
C LYS A 58 -5.44 -3.78 11.39
N ASP A 59 -4.47 -4.52 10.86
CA ASP A 59 -3.40 -5.13 11.66
C ASP A 59 -2.54 -4.05 12.37
N LEU A 60 -2.27 -2.92 11.70
CA LEU A 60 -1.61 -1.76 12.31
C LEU A 60 -2.45 -1.09 13.39
N SER A 61 -3.78 -1.00 13.20
CA SER A 61 -4.70 -0.44 14.20
C SER A 61 -4.68 -1.26 15.49
N ASP A 62 -4.62 -2.59 15.38
CA ASP A 62 -4.53 -3.47 16.55
C ASP A 62 -3.19 -3.27 17.28
N ALA A 63 -2.07 -3.20 16.54
CA ALA A 63 -0.76 -2.92 17.12
C ALA A 63 -0.67 -1.52 17.79
N PHE A 64 -1.30 -0.51 17.21
CA PHE A 64 -1.41 0.82 17.82
C PHE A 64 -2.31 0.81 19.07
N GLY A 65 -3.40 0.04 19.05
CA GLY A 65 -4.26 -0.15 20.22
C GLY A 65 -3.52 -0.81 21.38
N ASP A 66 -2.75 -1.87 21.10
CA ASP A 66 -1.95 -2.57 22.11
C ASP A 66 -0.86 -1.68 22.71
N THR A 67 -0.16 -0.90 21.86
CA THR A 67 0.86 0.05 22.33
C THR A 67 0.25 1.20 23.12
N ALA A 68 -0.87 1.79 22.67
CA ALA A 68 -1.58 2.82 23.41
C ALA A 68 -2.09 2.31 24.76
N GLY A 69 -2.63 1.09 24.81
CA GLY A 69 -3.06 0.43 26.05
C GLY A 69 -1.92 0.18 27.04
N MET A 70 -0.70 -0.07 26.56
CA MET A 70 0.49 -0.16 27.43
C MET A 70 0.88 1.18 28.06
N PHE A 71 0.65 2.30 27.35
CA PHE A 71 0.93 3.65 27.86
C PHE A 71 -0.16 4.20 28.78
N ASP A 72 -1.41 3.74 28.64
CA ASP A 72 -2.56 4.18 29.45
C ASP A 72 -2.70 3.42 30.79
N ILE A 73 -1.84 2.43 31.05
CA ILE A 73 -1.69 1.78 32.36
C ILE A 73 -0.59 2.52 33.15
N THR A 74 -0.92 3.70 33.69
CA THR A 74 -0.24 4.36 34.82
C THR A 74 -1.22 5.28 35.54
#